data_AF-A0A7I7UBD6-F1
#
_entry.id   AF-A0A7I7UBD6-F1
#
_cell.length_a   1.000
_cell.length_b   1.000
_cell.length_c   1.000
_cell.angle_alpha   90.00
_cell.angle_beta   90.00
_cell.angle_gamma   90.00
#
_symmetry.space_group_name_H-M   'P 1'
#
loop_
_entity.id
_entity.type
_entity.pdbx_description
1 polymer ?
#
loop_
_entity_poly.entity_id
_entity_poly.type
_entity_poly.pdbx_seq_one_letter_code
_entity_poly.pdbx_strand_id
1 'polypeptide(L)'
;MWTATTAQAAPDDSNASASTRQASKPDAADSRRSSSTSGATKSSADRGSAGDSSKGSKSSKGATKESDADGTIAKDGDGDGDETTTVVIDDEAEDDAPVAQDADVEGPASVPVSTKNAVATNLVTVDAVAEADDEVQSDTVDLAKEQIIRARDDLKEATWDSGNFLAGLAAMLPQMWLGGAHASLERWQLNHALLQEQYAATVGNSFAHWIAGQRIEASIQRTIRVQDQLEAAEKFLPLVGLFGPREEMTVLAKLISQAADNGLVYQILDVYLEEYNGVRRVSPIFAMSINGGESVNVLLDTGSFGLVINPQVIGLKDLGTPIDHGESCYGDCSTKYEYDVYNIPVSVYEGVDSTPTPVLVVTLDTWFGLSQSNGNYEGILGIGPNAYGPGRTTPLWALPGLLSQGILMDYRRNRAILGPNPYAARVTLDGSPRNDLFIKVGDNEGQVIETLLDTGGLVGVIPSSLVGGASSVPDGTLISVYTADRETLLFSYRTRGNNTPEVNDDFEFVLMGSAPFSQMPIYTDFYTGEMALNYT
;
A
#
# COMPACT_ATOMS: atom_id res chain seq x y z
N MET A 1 5.48 23.62 -33.24
CA MET A 1 6.25 24.84 -32.89
C MET A 1 5.90 25.18 -31.46
N TRP A 2 6.71 24.74 -30.51
CA TRP A 2 6.53 25.00 -29.07
C TRP A 2 7.78 25.73 -28.58
N THR A 3 7.60 26.79 -27.80
CA THR A 3 8.70 27.55 -27.18
C THR A 3 8.76 27.23 -25.70
N ALA A 4 9.87 26.63 -25.27
CA ALA A 4 10.16 26.42 -23.86
C ALA A 4 10.43 27.75 -23.15
N THR A 5 10.03 27.85 -21.89
CA THR A 5 10.43 28.96 -21.00
C THR A 5 11.36 28.40 -19.93
N THR A 6 12.52 29.03 -19.80
CA THR A 6 13.59 28.65 -18.86
C THR A 6 13.20 28.84 -17.41
N ALA A 7 13.56 27.86 -16.56
CA ALA A 7 13.49 28.01 -15.10
C ALA A 7 14.55 29.02 -14.61
N GLN A 8 14.18 29.82 -13.61
CA GLN A 8 15.05 30.83 -13.00
C GLN A 8 15.26 30.47 -11.53
N ALA A 9 16.53 30.42 -11.09
CA ALA A 9 16.89 30.00 -9.73
C ALA A 9 16.43 31.00 -8.66
N ALA A 10 16.01 30.48 -7.50
CA ALA A 10 15.78 31.28 -6.31
C ALA A 10 17.12 31.51 -5.56
N PRO A 11 17.36 32.70 -4.97
CA PRO A 11 18.61 33.01 -4.29
C PRO A 11 18.66 32.48 -2.85
N ASP A 12 19.89 32.24 -2.37
CA ASP A 12 20.20 32.09 -0.95
C ASP A 12 20.03 33.42 -0.21
N ASP A 13 19.48 33.38 1.00
CA ASP A 13 19.51 34.51 1.94
C ASP A 13 20.16 34.07 3.26
N SER A 14 21.26 34.73 3.62
CA SER A 14 21.91 34.60 4.92
C SER A 14 22.09 35.99 5.57
N ASN A 15 21.67 36.10 6.83
CA ASN A 15 21.97 37.16 7.79
C ASN A 15 22.05 38.62 7.31
N ALA A 16 21.00 39.41 7.60
CA ALA A 16 21.16 40.85 7.82
C ALA A 16 20.33 41.36 9.01
N SER A 17 21.03 42.08 9.88
CA SER A 17 20.62 42.71 11.14
C SER A 17 19.40 43.64 11.07
N ALA A 18 18.68 43.71 12.19
CA ALA A 18 17.60 44.66 12.43
C ALA A 18 18.09 46.13 12.40
N SER A 19 17.30 47.02 11.78
CA SER A 19 17.32 48.44 12.08
C SER A 19 15.94 49.08 11.89
N THR A 20 15.50 49.81 12.91
CA THR A 20 14.18 50.42 13.03
C THR A 20 13.96 51.60 12.08
N ARG A 21 12.77 51.72 11.47
CA ARG A 21 12.13 53.01 11.13
C ARG A 21 10.61 52.86 10.98
N GLN A 22 9.92 54.01 10.94
CA GLN A 22 8.63 54.20 11.61
C GLN A 22 7.62 54.95 10.71
N ALA A 23 6.32 54.65 10.88
CA ALA A 23 5.15 55.32 10.27
C ALA A 23 4.97 55.13 8.74
N SER A 24 3.77 55.16 8.14
CA SER A 24 2.51 55.80 8.57
C SER A 24 1.23 55.08 8.07
N LYS A 25 0.15 55.16 8.86
CA LYS A 25 -1.28 55.15 8.42
C LYS A 25 -1.76 56.62 8.25
N PRO A 26 -2.98 56.96 7.77
CA PRO A 26 -4.23 56.19 7.62
C PRO A 26 -4.77 56.22 6.15
N ASP A 27 -6.05 56.18 5.74
CA ASP A 27 -7.44 56.09 6.30
C ASP A 27 -8.28 55.27 5.27
N ALA A 28 -9.37 54.54 5.55
CA ALA A 28 -10.70 54.77 6.15
C ALA A 28 -11.82 55.29 5.19
N ALA A 29 -13.03 54.71 5.37
CA ALA A 29 -14.35 55.06 4.78
C ALA A 29 -14.61 54.77 3.28
N ASP A 30 -15.84 54.52 2.80
CA ASP A 30 -17.09 53.97 3.39
C ASP A 30 -18.11 53.67 2.24
N SER A 31 -19.10 52.81 2.53
CA SER A 31 -20.50 52.92 2.09
C SER A 31 -21.06 52.22 0.81
N ARG A 32 -22.18 51.50 1.05
CA ARG A 32 -23.46 51.47 0.28
C ARG A 32 -23.63 50.63 -1.01
N ARG A 33 -24.08 49.38 -0.79
CA ARG A 33 -25.43 48.87 -1.10
C ARG A 33 -26.33 49.71 -2.05
N SER A 34 -26.71 49.14 -3.21
CA SER A 34 -28.06 49.29 -3.79
C SER A 34 -28.39 48.24 -4.86
N SER A 35 -29.59 47.66 -4.79
CA SER A 35 -30.18 46.74 -5.77
C SER A 35 -30.97 47.45 -6.87
N SER A 36 -31.05 46.90 -8.08
CA SER A 36 -32.12 47.20 -9.04
C SER A 36 -32.44 46.01 -9.95
N THR A 37 -33.63 46.04 -10.56
CA THR A 37 -34.39 44.85 -10.98
C THR A 37 -34.71 44.87 -12.48
N SER A 38 -35.12 43.70 -13.00
CA SER A 38 -36.05 43.48 -14.13
C SER A 38 -35.56 43.59 -15.59
N GLY A 39 -36.11 42.70 -16.42
CA GLY A 39 -35.98 42.66 -17.89
C GLY A 39 -36.41 41.27 -18.41
N ALA A 40 -37.42 41.17 -19.28
CA ALA A 40 -38.12 39.90 -19.53
C ALA A 40 -38.58 39.67 -20.99
N THR A 41 -38.91 38.40 -21.28
CA THR A 41 -39.89 37.85 -22.26
C THR A 41 -39.48 37.38 -23.67
N LYS A 42 -40.24 36.35 -24.11
CA LYS A 42 -40.48 35.78 -25.47
C LYS A 42 -39.40 34.85 -26.03
N SER A 43 -39.66 33.74 -26.73
CA SER A 43 -40.81 32.86 -27.09
C SER A 43 -40.24 31.95 -28.21
N SER A 44 -40.60 30.69 -28.46
CA SER A 44 -41.91 30.24 -28.99
C SER A 44 -42.00 28.72 -29.19
N ALA A 45 -43.23 28.18 -29.12
CA ALA A 45 -43.85 27.06 -29.85
C ALA A 45 -42.99 25.84 -30.29
N ASP A 46 -43.29 24.58 -29.91
CA ASP A 46 -44.54 23.78 -29.99
C ASP A 46 -44.74 23.03 -31.33
N ARG A 47 -44.86 21.69 -31.25
CA ARG A 47 -45.61 20.78 -32.13
C ARG A 47 -45.53 19.33 -31.62
N GLY A 48 -46.61 18.83 -31.03
CA GLY A 48 -46.80 17.39 -30.79
C GLY A 48 -47.60 16.70 -31.90
N SER A 49 -47.64 15.37 -31.88
CA SER A 49 -48.74 14.56 -32.43
C SER A 49 -48.78 13.19 -31.76
N ALA A 50 -49.98 12.63 -31.58
CA ALA A 50 -50.24 11.36 -30.89
C ALA A 50 -50.95 10.34 -31.80
N GLY A 51 -51.15 9.11 -31.28
CA GLY A 51 -51.87 7.99 -31.93
C GLY A 51 -50.99 6.73 -31.96
N ASP A 52 -51.07 5.79 -31.02
CA ASP A 52 -52.17 4.85 -30.69
C ASP A 52 -52.40 3.74 -31.75
N SER A 53 -52.14 2.47 -31.39
CA SER A 53 -53.16 1.39 -31.36
C SER A 53 -52.62 -0.07 -31.34
N SER A 54 -53.22 -0.85 -30.43
CA SER A 54 -53.60 -2.29 -30.55
C SER A 54 -52.60 -3.46 -30.72
N LYS A 55 -52.59 -4.32 -29.68
CA LYS A 55 -52.88 -5.77 -29.65
C LYS A 55 -52.64 -6.65 -30.91
N GLY A 56 -51.93 -7.76 -30.74
CA GLY A 56 -52.00 -8.96 -31.62
C GLY A 56 -51.30 -10.19 -31.03
N SER A 57 -51.91 -11.38 -31.08
CA SER A 57 -51.40 -12.62 -30.46
C SER A 57 -51.40 -13.81 -31.42
N LYS A 58 -50.70 -14.91 -31.04
CA LYS A 58 -50.58 -16.25 -31.69
C LYS A 58 -49.50 -16.30 -32.79
N SER A 59 -48.55 -17.25 -32.83
CA SER A 59 -48.51 -18.72 -32.56
C SER A 59 -48.87 -19.60 -33.77
N SER A 60 -47.84 -20.20 -34.38
CA SER A 60 -47.72 -21.62 -34.81
C SER A 60 -46.47 -21.78 -35.71
N LYS A 61 -45.87 -22.94 -36.02
CA LYS A 61 -45.68 -24.30 -35.42
C LYS A 61 -45.16 -25.20 -36.57
N GLY A 62 -44.16 -26.06 -36.34
CA GLY A 62 -43.72 -27.12 -37.29
C GLY A 62 -42.27 -27.55 -37.02
N ALA A 63 -42.00 -28.68 -36.33
CA ALA A 63 -42.09 -30.10 -36.76
C ALA A 63 -40.88 -30.53 -37.63
N THR A 64 -40.20 -31.69 -37.47
CA THR A 64 -40.32 -32.93 -36.64
C THR A 64 -38.97 -33.71 -36.73
N LYS A 65 -38.63 -34.86 -36.10
CA LYS A 65 -39.25 -35.92 -35.25
C LYS A 65 -38.13 -36.50 -34.33
N GLU A 66 -38.35 -36.86 -33.07
CA GLU A 66 -38.67 -38.22 -32.51
C GLU A 66 -37.66 -39.37 -32.75
N SER A 67 -37.15 -39.95 -31.65
CA SER A 67 -37.40 -41.36 -31.29
C SER A 67 -37.24 -41.60 -29.77
N ASP A 68 -38.19 -42.34 -29.19
CA ASP A 68 -38.35 -42.70 -27.76
C ASP A 68 -37.36 -43.83 -27.32
N ALA A 69 -37.36 -44.43 -26.11
CA ALA A 69 -38.25 -44.45 -24.93
C ALA A 69 -37.42 -44.82 -23.66
N ASP A 70 -37.75 -44.33 -22.45
CA ASP A 70 -38.53 -45.01 -21.36
C ASP A 70 -37.81 -46.17 -20.61
N GLY A 71 -38.03 -46.27 -19.29
CA GLY A 71 -37.50 -47.35 -18.42
C GLY A 71 -37.22 -46.93 -16.97
N THR A 72 -38.12 -47.24 -16.05
CA THR A 72 -38.10 -46.77 -14.64
C THR A 72 -37.75 -47.85 -13.59
N ILE A 73 -37.19 -47.37 -12.45
CA ILE A 73 -37.41 -47.84 -11.04
C ILE A 73 -36.62 -49.06 -10.48
N ALA A 74 -36.26 -48.91 -9.17
CA ALA A 74 -35.92 -49.92 -8.14
C ALA A 74 -34.50 -50.58 -8.15
N LYS A 75 -33.87 -50.95 -7.01
CA LYS A 75 -34.17 -50.81 -5.56
C LYS A 75 -32.92 -51.16 -4.69
N ASP A 76 -32.95 -50.74 -3.41
CA ASP A 76 -32.38 -51.30 -2.15
C ASP A 76 -30.98 -51.99 -2.07
N GLY A 77 -30.28 -51.84 -0.93
CA GLY A 77 -29.34 -52.88 -0.44
C GLY A 77 -28.21 -52.43 0.51
N ASP A 78 -28.40 -52.64 1.82
CA ASP A 78 -27.51 -52.34 2.97
C ASP A 78 -26.11 -53.01 2.98
N GLY A 79 -25.23 -52.57 3.91
CA GLY A 79 -24.03 -53.32 4.33
C GLY A 79 -23.15 -52.64 5.39
N ASP A 80 -23.29 -53.05 6.66
CA ASP A 80 -22.44 -52.64 7.80
C ASP A 80 -20.98 -53.16 7.73
N GLY A 81 -20.07 -52.55 8.51
CA GLY A 81 -18.71 -53.07 8.74
C GLY A 81 -17.87 -52.23 9.73
N ASP A 82 -17.94 -52.56 11.02
CA ASP A 82 -17.10 -52.04 12.11
C ASP A 82 -15.77 -52.82 12.21
N GLU A 83 -14.67 -52.17 12.64
CA GLU A 83 -13.78 -52.69 13.70
C GLU A 83 -12.61 -51.74 14.05
N THR A 84 -12.46 -51.46 15.34
CA THR A 84 -11.28 -50.84 15.98
C THR A 84 -10.26 -51.89 16.45
N THR A 85 -8.95 -51.58 16.48
CA THR A 85 -8.06 -52.11 17.54
C THR A 85 -6.75 -51.34 17.73
N THR A 86 -6.30 -51.25 18.98
CA THR A 86 -5.04 -50.64 19.46
C THR A 86 -4.17 -51.64 20.24
N VAL A 87 -2.85 -51.63 20.04
CA VAL A 87 -1.80 -52.26 20.90
C VAL A 87 -0.51 -51.43 20.71
N VAL A 88 -0.07 -50.58 21.66
CA VAL A 88 0.75 -50.82 22.88
C VAL A 88 2.25 -51.15 22.62
N ILE A 89 3.08 -50.11 22.81
CA ILE A 89 4.35 -49.98 23.56
C ILE A 89 5.25 -51.22 23.75
N ASP A 90 6.56 -51.05 23.49
CA ASP A 90 7.63 -51.50 24.40
C ASP A 90 8.88 -50.58 24.32
N ASP A 91 9.76 -50.68 25.32
CA ASP A 91 10.66 -49.63 25.83
C ASP A 91 12.17 -49.83 25.50
N GLU A 92 13.05 -49.05 26.17
CA GLU A 92 14.53 -49.20 26.31
C GLU A 92 15.44 -48.57 25.23
N ALA A 93 16.70 -48.15 25.50
CA ALA A 93 17.35 -47.44 26.61
C ALA A 93 18.87 -47.30 26.31
N GLU A 94 19.46 -46.11 26.54
CA GLU A 94 20.92 -45.84 26.76
C GLU A 94 21.90 -46.29 25.61
N ASP A 95 23.17 -45.87 25.50
CA ASP A 95 24.05 -45.07 26.38
C ASP A 95 25.18 -44.36 25.57
N ASP A 96 25.93 -43.50 26.28
CA ASP A 96 27.36 -43.12 26.09
C ASP A 96 27.90 -42.31 24.88
N ALA A 97 28.73 -41.32 25.25
CA ALA A 97 29.74 -40.61 24.43
C ALA A 97 31.16 -41.05 24.95
N PRO A 98 32.31 -40.30 24.87
CA PRO A 98 32.66 -39.04 24.19
C PRO A 98 34.13 -38.96 23.60
N VAL A 99 34.56 -37.72 23.26
CA VAL A 99 35.94 -37.09 23.23
C VAL A 99 36.95 -37.26 22.05
N ALA A 100 37.58 -36.11 21.73
CA ALA A 100 38.99 -35.87 21.29
C ALA A 100 39.36 -35.95 19.78
N GLN A 101 40.31 -35.18 19.20
CA GLN A 101 41.07 -33.95 19.59
C GLN A 101 41.74 -33.29 18.34
N ASP A 102 42.32 -32.10 18.52
CA ASP A 102 42.94 -31.13 17.58
C ASP A 102 43.97 -31.60 16.51
N ALA A 103 44.13 -30.81 15.44
CA ALA A 103 45.44 -30.47 14.81
C ALA A 103 45.37 -29.28 13.81
N ASP A 104 46.26 -28.28 13.97
CA ASP A 104 46.45 -27.12 13.06
C ASP A 104 47.41 -27.38 11.88
N VAL A 105 47.20 -26.73 10.72
CA VAL A 105 48.24 -26.38 9.71
C VAL A 105 47.87 -25.08 8.95
N GLU A 106 48.84 -24.18 8.71
CA GLU A 106 48.65 -22.86 8.06
C GLU A 106 48.67 -22.85 6.51
N GLY A 107 47.67 -22.18 5.90
CA GLY A 107 47.75 -21.35 4.67
C GLY A 107 48.08 -21.97 3.28
N PRO A 108 47.90 -21.22 2.15
CA PRO A 108 47.41 -19.84 2.01
C PRO A 108 46.28 -19.58 0.97
N ALA A 109 45.58 -18.45 1.15
CA ALA A 109 44.91 -17.58 0.16
C ALA A 109 43.85 -18.12 -0.83
N SER A 110 42.56 -17.78 -0.59
CA SER A 110 41.63 -17.26 -1.62
C SER A 110 40.34 -16.64 -1.04
N VAL A 111 39.90 -15.55 -1.70
CA VAL A 111 38.59 -14.86 -1.74
C VAL A 111 37.42 -15.39 -0.87
N PRO A 112 36.73 -14.55 -0.07
CA PRO A 112 35.48 -14.94 0.59
C PRO A 112 34.33 -15.04 -0.43
N VAL A 113 33.74 -16.23 -0.54
CA VAL A 113 32.52 -16.48 -1.32
C VAL A 113 31.31 -16.41 -0.40
N SER A 114 30.34 -15.56 -0.74
CA SER A 114 29.00 -15.63 -0.16
C SER A 114 28.21 -16.75 -0.87
N THR A 115 28.17 -17.94 -0.25
CA THR A 115 27.36 -19.07 -0.73
C THR A 115 25.97 -19.02 -0.11
N LYS A 116 24.95 -18.74 -0.93
CA LYS A 116 23.55 -19.03 -0.60
C LYS A 116 23.26 -20.53 -0.67
N ASN A 117 22.27 -20.95 0.12
CA ASN A 117 21.49 -22.20 0.08
C ASN A 117 22.13 -23.49 0.64
N ALA A 118 21.57 -23.95 1.75
CA ALA A 118 21.33 -25.37 2.00
C ALA A 118 19.88 -25.58 2.51
N VAL A 119 19.21 -26.51 1.84
CA VAL A 119 17.83 -27.01 1.95
C VAL A 119 17.28 -27.16 3.38
N ALA A 120 15.98 -26.90 3.53
CA ALA A 120 15.23 -27.08 4.78
C ALA A 120 15.09 -28.55 5.22
N THR A 121 15.28 -28.81 6.51
CA THR A 121 14.46 -29.76 7.30
C THR A 121 14.86 -29.66 8.78
N ASN A 122 14.09 -28.91 9.58
CA ASN A 122 13.56 -29.37 10.87
C ASN A 122 12.73 -28.28 11.56
N LEU A 123 11.70 -28.74 12.26
CA LEU A 123 10.65 -27.92 12.87
C LEU A 123 11.08 -27.47 14.28
N VAL A 124 11.43 -26.20 14.45
CA VAL A 124 11.50 -25.53 15.76
C VAL A 124 10.91 -24.11 15.62
N THR A 125 10.18 -23.69 16.64
CA THR A 125 9.53 -22.38 16.77
C THR A 125 10.44 -21.20 16.43
N VAL A 126 9.97 -20.35 15.52
CA VAL A 126 10.60 -19.06 15.22
C VAL A 126 9.89 -17.98 16.04
N ASP A 127 10.40 -17.74 17.25
CA ASP A 127 10.36 -16.39 17.80
C ASP A 127 11.34 -15.55 16.97
N ALA A 128 10.81 -14.79 16.02
CA ALA A 128 11.55 -13.76 15.32
C ALA A 128 10.66 -12.52 15.19
N VAL A 129 10.49 -11.83 16.32
CA VAL A 129 10.46 -10.37 16.27
C VAL A 129 11.83 -9.97 15.72
N ALA A 130 11.89 -9.64 14.43
CA ALA A 130 13.09 -9.05 13.86
C ALA A 130 13.20 -7.65 14.47
N GLU A 131 14.18 -7.42 15.35
CA GLU A 131 14.53 -6.06 15.74
C GLU A 131 15.00 -5.33 14.48
N ALA A 132 14.14 -4.44 13.98
CA ALA A 132 14.41 -3.58 12.85
C ALA A 132 15.34 -2.46 13.30
N ASP A 133 16.66 -2.73 13.30
CA ASP A 133 17.66 -1.68 13.45
C ASP A 133 17.51 -0.65 12.31
N ASP A 134 17.37 0.63 12.68
CA ASP A 134 17.31 1.76 11.73
C ASP A 134 18.52 1.78 10.76
N GLU A 135 19.68 1.24 11.19
CA GLU A 135 20.88 1.10 10.36
C GLU A 135 20.61 0.33 9.06
N VAL A 136 19.99 -0.85 9.14
CA VAL A 136 19.75 -1.77 7.99
C VAL A 136 18.86 -1.12 6.92
N GLN A 137 18.04 -0.15 7.31
CA GLN A 137 17.16 0.57 6.40
C GLN A 137 17.87 1.78 5.77
N SER A 138 18.76 2.47 6.49
CA SER A 138 19.57 3.55 5.91
C SER A 138 20.54 3.06 4.81
N ASP A 139 20.97 1.79 4.91
CA ASP A 139 21.94 1.15 4.01
C ASP A 139 21.56 1.18 2.51
N THR A 140 20.28 1.04 2.14
CA THR A 140 19.91 0.97 0.71
C THR A 140 20.04 2.33 0.03
N VAL A 141 19.65 3.42 0.69
CA VAL A 141 19.82 4.79 0.17
C VAL A 141 21.29 5.20 0.16
N ASP A 142 22.08 4.72 1.13
CA ASP A 142 23.53 4.90 1.14
C ASP A 142 24.21 4.15 -0.01
N LEU A 143 23.85 2.88 -0.23
CA LEU A 143 24.27 2.10 -1.39
C LEU A 143 23.89 2.76 -2.72
N ALA A 144 22.67 3.33 -2.83
CA ALA A 144 22.24 4.06 -4.02
C ALA A 144 23.12 5.29 -4.29
N LYS A 145 23.45 6.09 -3.26
CA LYS A 145 24.38 7.23 -3.41
C LYS A 145 25.77 6.77 -3.85
N GLU A 146 26.30 5.69 -3.28
CA GLU A 146 27.61 5.13 -3.68
C GLU A 146 27.59 4.65 -5.14
N GLN A 147 26.54 3.95 -5.56
CA GLN A 147 26.34 3.51 -6.95
C GLN A 147 26.23 4.70 -7.91
N ILE A 148 25.57 5.80 -7.50
CA ILE A 148 25.49 7.04 -8.28
C ILE A 148 26.87 7.73 -8.39
N ILE A 149 27.65 7.81 -7.30
CA ILE A 149 29.01 8.35 -7.33
C ILE A 149 29.86 7.52 -8.30
N ARG A 150 29.83 6.19 -8.15
CA ARG A 150 30.58 5.28 -9.01
C ARG A 150 30.17 5.39 -10.48
N ALA A 151 28.88 5.43 -10.78
CA ALA A 151 28.39 5.63 -12.15
C ALA A 151 28.86 6.96 -12.76
N ARG A 152 29.02 8.01 -11.95
CA ARG A 152 29.59 9.30 -12.39
C ARG A 152 31.09 9.21 -12.63
N ASP A 153 31.83 8.55 -11.77
CA ASP A 153 33.28 8.41 -11.93
C ASP A 153 33.59 7.51 -13.15
N ASP A 154 32.95 6.34 -13.26
CA ASP A 154 33.07 5.43 -14.41
C ASP A 154 32.67 6.14 -15.73
N LEU A 155 31.60 6.95 -15.73
CA LEU A 155 31.18 7.73 -16.90
C LEU A 155 32.21 8.80 -17.28
N LYS A 156 32.85 9.43 -16.30
CA LYS A 156 33.88 10.45 -16.53
C LYS A 156 35.16 9.82 -17.06
N GLU A 157 35.55 8.66 -16.53
CA GLU A 157 36.70 7.86 -17.00
C GLU A 157 36.50 7.45 -18.46
N ALA A 158 35.36 6.84 -18.78
CA ALA A 158 34.99 6.40 -20.13
C ALA A 158 35.00 7.52 -21.19
N THR A 159 34.85 8.79 -20.79
CA THR A 159 34.57 9.90 -21.70
C THR A 159 35.57 11.05 -21.67
N TRP A 160 35.65 11.81 -20.57
CA TRP A 160 36.52 12.97 -20.47
C TRP A 160 37.97 12.57 -20.23
N ASP A 161 38.21 11.66 -19.28
CA ASP A 161 39.58 11.29 -18.90
C ASP A 161 40.22 10.32 -19.91
N SER A 162 39.42 9.57 -20.68
CA SER A 162 39.87 8.85 -21.88
C SER A 162 40.27 9.77 -23.06
N GLY A 163 40.05 11.08 -22.94
CA GLY A 163 40.33 12.08 -23.98
C GLY A 163 39.27 12.17 -25.08
N ASN A 164 38.14 11.45 -24.95
CA ASN A 164 37.07 11.43 -25.94
C ASN A 164 36.12 12.62 -25.79
N PHE A 165 36.53 13.77 -26.34
CA PHE A 165 35.79 15.03 -26.25
C PHE A 165 34.31 14.95 -26.69
N LEU A 166 33.99 14.16 -27.73
CA LEU A 166 32.59 14.03 -28.20
C LEU A 166 31.74 13.21 -27.23
N ALA A 167 32.27 12.11 -26.70
CA ALA A 167 31.59 11.34 -25.65
C ALA A 167 31.47 12.17 -24.35
N GLY A 168 32.50 12.97 -24.02
CA GLY A 168 32.48 13.88 -22.87
C GLY A 168 31.35 14.90 -22.94
N LEU A 169 31.18 15.58 -24.10
CA LEU A 169 30.06 16.50 -24.32
C LEU A 169 28.70 15.80 -24.20
N ALA A 170 28.57 14.57 -24.72
CA ALA A 170 27.34 13.78 -24.57
C ALA A 170 27.07 13.39 -23.11
N ALA A 171 28.11 13.09 -22.33
CA ALA A 171 28.03 12.70 -20.93
C ALA A 171 27.64 13.83 -19.96
N MET A 172 27.68 15.10 -20.38
CA MET A 172 27.34 16.24 -19.52
C MET A 172 25.92 16.16 -18.93
N LEU A 173 24.94 15.64 -19.68
CA LEU A 173 23.56 15.53 -19.21
C LEU A 173 23.38 14.38 -18.20
N PRO A 174 23.79 13.12 -18.49
CA PRO A 174 23.83 12.06 -17.48
C PRO A 174 24.59 12.45 -16.20
N GLN A 175 25.76 13.11 -16.32
CA GLN A 175 26.51 13.60 -15.17
C GLN A 175 25.71 14.59 -14.29
N MET A 176 24.96 15.50 -14.93
CA MET A 176 24.13 16.47 -14.23
C MET A 176 22.93 15.80 -13.53
N TRP A 177 22.27 14.84 -14.17
CA TRP A 177 21.16 14.11 -13.57
C TRP A 177 21.62 13.22 -12.41
N LEU A 178 22.70 12.46 -12.59
CA LEU A 178 23.29 11.65 -11.51
C LEU A 178 23.73 12.54 -10.32
N GLY A 179 24.34 13.70 -10.58
CA GLY A 179 24.68 14.65 -9.52
C GLY A 179 23.43 15.22 -8.81
N GLY A 180 22.35 15.46 -9.55
CA GLY A 180 21.05 15.87 -9.02
C GLY A 180 20.38 14.80 -8.16
N ALA A 181 20.50 13.53 -8.56
CA ALA A 181 19.95 12.36 -7.88
C ALA A 181 20.62 12.17 -6.52
N HIS A 182 21.96 12.11 -6.50
CA HIS A 182 22.75 12.05 -5.26
C HIS A 182 22.37 13.17 -4.28
N ALA A 183 22.43 14.42 -4.74
CA ALA A 183 22.12 15.59 -3.91
C ALA A 183 20.65 15.66 -3.48
N SER A 184 19.76 14.89 -4.11
CA SER A 184 18.35 14.79 -3.73
C SER A 184 18.13 13.74 -2.64
N LEU A 185 18.78 12.57 -2.74
CA LEU A 185 18.78 11.55 -1.68
C LEU A 185 19.47 12.06 -0.40
N GLU A 186 20.67 12.62 -0.53
CA GLU A 186 21.46 13.17 0.58
C GLU A 186 20.68 14.26 1.35
N ARG A 187 19.99 15.18 0.62
CA ARG A 187 19.15 16.21 1.25
C ARG A 187 17.90 15.65 1.90
N TRP A 188 17.36 14.53 1.43
CA TRP A 188 16.24 13.87 2.09
C TRP A 188 16.72 13.28 3.42
N GLN A 189 17.75 12.44 3.42
CA GLN A 189 18.32 11.82 4.64
C GLN A 189 18.68 12.86 5.71
N LEU A 190 19.40 13.92 5.33
CA LEU A 190 19.87 14.94 6.29
C LEU A 190 18.77 15.84 6.86
N ASN A 191 17.58 15.90 6.27
CA ASN A 191 16.57 16.91 6.64
C ASN A 191 15.15 16.38 6.88
N HIS A 192 14.79 15.17 6.45
CA HIS A 192 13.38 14.75 6.49
C HIS A 192 12.84 14.64 7.91
N ALA A 193 13.57 14.02 8.85
CA ALA A 193 13.20 13.97 10.26
C ALA A 193 13.00 15.38 10.87
N LEU A 194 13.90 16.33 10.59
CA LEU A 194 13.77 17.72 11.03
C LEU A 194 12.52 18.41 10.45
N LEU A 195 12.06 18.03 9.25
CA LEU A 195 10.81 18.54 8.68
C LEU A 195 9.58 17.96 9.40
N GLN A 196 9.64 16.70 9.85
CA GLN A 196 8.61 16.07 10.66
C GLN A 196 8.50 16.75 12.04
N GLU A 197 9.63 16.99 12.72
CA GLU A 197 9.67 17.76 13.97
C GLU A 197 9.05 19.17 13.80
N GLN A 198 9.42 19.89 12.74
CA GLN A 198 8.82 21.21 12.42
C GLN A 198 7.32 21.13 12.15
N TYR A 199 6.84 20.03 11.56
CA TYR A 199 5.42 19.81 11.30
C TYR A 199 4.64 19.55 12.59
N ALA A 200 5.14 18.68 13.48
CA ALA A 200 4.56 18.47 14.80
C ALA A 200 4.55 19.75 15.65
N ALA A 201 5.66 20.51 15.67
CA ALA A 201 5.79 21.75 16.44
C ALA A 201 4.85 22.88 15.99
N THR A 202 4.25 22.78 14.79
CA THR A 202 3.42 23.85 14.21
C THR A 202 1.92 23.63 14.31
N VAL A 203 1.44 22.49 14.84
CA VAL A 203 0.02 22.10 14.92
C VAL A 203 -0.88 23.19 15.54
N GLY A 204 -0.38 23.95 16.51
CA GLY A 204 -1.10 25.08 17.12
C GLY A 204 -1.27 26.33 16.25
N ASN A 205 -0.71 26.37 15.03
CA ASN A 205 -0.76 27.50 14.11
C ASN A 205 -0.97 27.01 12.66
N SER A 206 -2.22 27.09 12.19
CA SER A 206 -2.64 26.55 10.88
C SER A 206 -1.84 27.06 9.67
N PHE A 207 -1.38 28.31 9.67
CA PHE A 207 -0.56 28.84 8.56
C PHE A 207 0.87 28.28 8.60
N ALA A 208 1.48 28.21 9.78
CA ALA A 208 2.79 27.61 9.95
C ALA A 208 2.76 26.10 9.64
N HIS A 209 1.72 25.40 10.10
CA HIS A 209 1.50 23.97 9.86
C HIS A 209 1.32 23.66 8.38
N TRP A 210 0.56 24.49 7.65
CA TRP A 210 0.43 24.38 6.20
C TRP A 210 1.80 24.53 5.50
N ILE A 211 2.62 25.53 5.88
CA ILE A 211 3.97 25.70 5.32
C ILE A 211 4.87 24.50 5.63
N ALA A 212 4.87 24.00 6.86
CA ALA A 212 5.64 22.83 7.25
C ALA A 212 5.21 21.58 6.45
N GLY A 213 3.90 21.38 6.28
CA GLY A 213 3.36 20.33 5.42
C GLY A 213 3.83 20.44 3.97
N GLN A 214 3.83 21.64 3.37
CA GLN A 214 4.38 21.85 2.02
C GLN A 214 5.87 21.48 1.91
N ARG A 215 6.66 21.64 2.98
CA ARG A 215 8.07 21.21 3.00
C ARG A 215 8.21 19.70 3.04
N ILE A 216 7.35 18.99 3.78
CA ILE A 216 7.28 17.52 3.76
C ILE A 216 6.90 17.04 2.35
N GLU A 217 5.84 17.58 1.74
CA GLU A 217 5.47 17.23 0.35
C GLU A 217 6.63 17.45 -0.63
N ALA A 218 7.35 18.57 -0.51
CA ALA A 218 8.52 18.87 -1.33
C ALA A 218 9.72 17.94 -1.07
N SER A 219 9.79 17.32 0.11
CA SER A 219 10.77 16.29 0.48
C SER A 219 10.38 14.92 -0.10
N ILE A 220 9.09 14.55 -0.05
CA ILE A 220 8.57 13.33 -0.71
C ILE A 220 8.79 13.43 -2.24
N GLN A 221 8.36 14.53 -2.84
CA GLN A 221 8.51 14.79 -4.27
C GLN A 221 9.98 14.96 -4.69
N ARG A 222 10.92 15.16 -3.77
CA ARG A 222 12.36 15.19 -4.07
C ARG A 222 12.88 13.79 -4.38
N THR A 223 12.49 12.77 -3.61
CA THR A 223 12.96 11.39 -3.81
C THR A 223 12.27 10.73 -5.01
N ILE A 224 11.00 11.02 -5.28
CA ILE A 224 10.32 10.56 -6.51
C ILE A 224 11.09 11.06 -7.76
N ARG A 225 11.49 12.33 -7.80
CA ARG A 225 12.29 12.91 -8.90
C ARG A 225 13.72 12.38 -9.01
N VAL A 226 14.21 11.58 -8.06
CA VAL A 226 15.48 10.84 -8.23
C VAL A 226 15.30 9.82 -9.35
N GLN A 227 14.14 9.15 -9.41
CA GLN A 227 13.84 8.13 -10.42
C GLN A 227 13.81 8.74 -11.83
N ASP A 228 13.12 9.87 -12.01
CA ASP A 228 13.15 10.65 -13.27
C ASP A 228 14.59 10.97 -13.73
N GLN A 229 15.49 11.25 -12.79
CA GLN A 229 16.88 11.66 -13.07
C GLN A 229 17.76 10.45 -13.42
N LEU A 230 17.60 9.33 -12.70
CA LEU A 230 18.33 8.09 -12.98
C LEU A 230 17.87 7.49 -14.31
N GLU A 231 16.56 7.44 -14.55
CA GLU A 231 16.00 6.96 -15.82
C GLU A 231 16.42 7.85 -17.01
N ALA A 232 16.43 9.18 -16.84
CA ALA A 232 16.95 10.10 -17.86
C ALA A 232 18.46 9.91 -18.12
N ALA A 233 19.26 9.66 -17.07
CA ALA A 233 20.68 9.37 -17.22
C ALA A 233 20.90 8.08 -18.00
N GLU A 234 20.21 7.00 -17.64
CA GLU A 234 20.28 5.70 -18.33
C GLU A 234 19.86 5.83 -19.80
N LYS A 235 18.70 6.43 -20.09
CA LYS A 235 18.18 6.63 -21.46
C LYS A 235 19.10 7.46 -22.35
N PHE A 236 20.02 8.25 -21.79
CA PHE A 236 21.02 9.01 -22.55
C PHE A 236 22.37 8.27 -22.73
N LEU A 237 22.67 7.21 -21.98
CA LEU A 237 23.91 6.44 -22.16
C LEU A 237 24.08 5.85 -23.58
N PRO A 238 23.04 5.40 -24.31
CA PRO A 238 23.17 5.01 -25.71
C PRO A 238 23.67 6.12 -26.64
N LEU A 239 23.36 7.39 -26.34
CA LEU A 239 23.89 8.54 -27.09
C LEU A 239 25.38 8.77 -26.77
N VAL A 240 25.79 8.60 -25.52
CA VAL A 240 27.21 8.61 -25.14
C VAL A 240 27.96 7.49 -25.85
N GLY A 241 27.40 6.28 -25.88
CA GLY A 241 27.91 5.10 -26.62
C GLY A 241 27.86 5.22 -28.15
N LEU A 242 27.24 6.25 -28.72
CA LEU A 242 27.41 6.57 -30.14
C LEU A 242 28.82 7.13 -30.40
N PHE A 243 29.37 7.86 -29.44
CA PHE A 243 30.65 8.55 -29.53
C PHE A 243 31.76 7.88 -28.71
N GLY A 244 31.41 7.05 -27.72
CA GLY A 244 32.32 6.37 -26.80
C GLY A 244 32.09 4.84 -26.70
N PRO A 245 32.68 4.18 -25.68
CA PRO A 245 32.64 2.72 -25.54
C PRO A 245 31.25 2.18 -25.15
N ARG A 246 30.62 1.44 -26.07
CA ARG A 246 29.24 0.93 -25.90
C ARG A 246 29.08 -0.12 -24.81
N GLU A 247 30.07 -0.98 -24.63
CA GLU A 247 30.04 -2.06 -23.63
C GLU A 247 30.07 -1.46 -22.23
N GLU A 248 30.95 -0.48 -21.98
CA GLU A 248 30.99 0.30 -20.74
C GLU A 248 29.65 0.99 -20.47
N MET A 249 29.07 1.70 -21.46
CA MET A 249 27.74 2.32 -21.29
C MET A 249 26.64 1.31 -20.94
N THR A 250 26.76 0.05 -21.34
CA THR A 250 25.81 -1.02 -20.98
C THR A 250 26.03 -1.52 -19.54
N VAL A 251 27.26 -1.48 -19.04
CA VAL A 251 27.58 -1.76 -17.63
C VAL A 251 27.09 -0.61 -16.74
N LEU A 252 27.34 0.64 -17.14
CA LEU A 252 26.85 1.82 -16.44
C LEU A 252 25.32 1.85 -16.34
N ALA A 253 24.60 1.49 -17.41
CA ALA A 253 23.14 1.43 -17.40
C ALA A 253 22.62 0.51 -16.27
N LYS A 254 23.24 -0.66 -16.11
CA LYS A 254 22.90 -1.60 -15.00
C LYS A 254 23.20 -1.02 -13.63
N LEU A 255 24.31 -0.30 -13.48
CA LEU A 255 24.67 0.34 -12.21
C LEU A 255 23.70 1.49 -11.85
N ILE A 256 23.22 2.24 -12.84
CA ILE A 256 22.19 3.28 -12.66
C ILE A 256 20.84 2.65 -12.32
N SER A 257 20.45 1.56 -12.98
CA SER A 257 19.23 0.80 -12.65
C SER A 257 19.29 0.23 -11.22
N GLN A 258 20.42 -0.33 -10.79
CA GLN A 258 20.60 -0.75 -9.39
C GLN A 258 20.49 0.42 -8.40
N ALA A 259 21.01 1.60 -8.76
CA ALA A 259 20.85 2.79 -7.94
C ALA A 259 19.42 3.35 -7.93
N ALA A 260 18.64 3.09 -8.98
CA ALA A 260 17.22 3.42 -9.05
C ALA A 260 16.44 2.57 -8.05
N ASP A 261 16.59 1.25 -8.11
CA ASP A 261 15.97 0.29 -7.18
C ASP A 261 16.31 0.61 -5.72
N ASN A 262 17.61 0.74 -5.40
CA ASN A 262 18.08 1.04 -4.05
C ASN A 262 17.69 2.47 -3.59
N GLY A 263 17.49 3.40 -4.54
CA GLY A 263 17.13 4.80 -4.28
C GLY A 263 15.62 5.07 -4.18
N LEU A 264 14.77 4.04 -4.27
CA LEU A 264 13.32 4.17 -4.12
C LEU A 264 12.94 4.40 -2.65
N VAL A 265 12.81 5.67 -2.26
CA VAL A 265 12.39 6.06 -0.89
C VAL A 265 10.87 6.13 -0.74
N TYR A 266 10.18 6.74 -1.72
CA TYR A 266 8.73 6.91 -1.69
C TYR A 266 8.11 6.62 -3.05
N GLN A 267 6.97 5.94 -3.04
CA GLN A 267 6.07 5.83 -4.19
C GLN A 267 4.67 6.25 -3.77
N ILE A 268 4.06 7.16 -4.53
CA ILE A 268 2.66 7.56 -4.31
C ILE A 268 1.77 6.65 -5.14
N LEU A 269 0.75 6.08 -4.52
CA LEU A 269 -0.31 5.31 -5.15
C LEU A 269 -1.57 6.16 -5.21
N ASP A 270 -2.16 6.32 -6.40
CA ASP A 270 -3.48 6.93 -6.53
C ASP A 270 -4.54 5.95 -6.01
N VAL A 271 -5.33 6.40 -5.03
CA VAL A 271 -6.33 5.56 -4.35
C VAL A 271 -7.73 6.08 -4.66
N TYR A 272 -8.50 5.29 -5.40
CA TYR A 272 -9.94 5.46 -5.52
C TYR A 272 -10.59 5.00 -4.20
N LEU A 273 -11.42 5.84 -3.59
CA LEU A 273 -12.16 5.49 -2.37
C LEU A 273 -13.61 5.20 -2.74
N GLU A 274 -13.98 3.92 -2.80
CA GLU A 274 -15.30 3.46 -3.23
C GLU A 274 -16.43 3.96 -2.30
N GLU A 275 -17.64 4.07 -2.85
CA GLU A 275 -18.86 4.38 -2.09
C GLU A 275 -19.56 3.08 -1.68
N TYR A 276 -19.77 2.90 -0.39
CA TYR A 276 -20.50 1.75 0.16
C TYR A 276 -21.83 2.21 0.75
N ASN A 277 -22.96 1.66 0.28
CA ASN A 277 -24.30 1.98 0.77
C ASN A 277 -24.59 3.51 0.91
N GLY A 278 -24.13 4.33 -0.04
CA GLY A 278 -24.30 5.80 0.01
C GLY A 278 -23.33 6.54 0.94
N VAL A 279 -22.44 5.83 1.64
CA VAL A 279 -21.31 6.40 2.37
C VAL A 279 -20.13 6.51 1.43
N ARG A 280 -19.71 7.75 1.18
CA ARG A 280 -18.58 8.05 0.28
C ARG A 280 -17.27 7.84 1.02
N ARG A 281 -16.26 7.37 0.27
CA ARG A 281 -14.86 7.27 0.69
C ARG A 281 -14.62 6.18 1.75
N VAL A 282 -15.09 4.98 1.44
CA VAL A 282 -15.07 3.84 2.36
C VAL A 282 -13.89 2.91 2.04
N SER A 283 -13.98 2.15 0.95
CA SER A 283 -13.02 1.12 0.60
C SER A 283 -11.89 1.69 -0.26
N PRO A 284 -10.60 1.61 0.14
CA PRO A 284 -9.50 2.16 -0.62
C PRO A 284 -9.01 1.16 -1.66
N ILE A 285 -9.14 1.54 -2.93
CA ILE A 285 -8.80 0.72 -4.09
C ILE A 285 -7.69 1.41 -4.86
N PHE A 286 -6.65 0.67 -5.25
CA PHE A 286 -5.62 1.15 -6.17
C PHE A 286 -5.40 0.15 -7.30
N ALA A 287 -4.74 0.60 -8.37
CA ALA A 287 -4.45 -0.24 -9.53
C ALA A 287 -3.04 -0.84 -9.43
N MET A 288 -2.90 -2.15 -9.67
CA MET A 288 -1.61 -2.86 -9.70
C MET A 288 -1.60 -3.94 -10.80
N SER A 289 -0.43 -4.39 -11.25
CA SER A 289 -0.28 -5.54 -12.16
C SER A 289 0.24 -6.76 -11.40
N ILE A 290 -0.18 -7.96 -11.81
CA ILE A 290 0.28 -9.23 -11.24
C ILE A 290 0.94 -10.05 -12.36
N ASN A 291 2.21 -10.40 -12.17
CA ASN A 291 3.06 -11.13 -13.13
C ASN A 291 3.09 -10.51 -14.56
N GLY A 292 3.04 -9.18 -14.67
CA GLY A 292 2.98 -8.49 -15.96
C GLY A 292 1.65 -8.65 -16.72
N GLY A 293 0.56 -8.98 -16.01
CA GLY A 293 -0.81 -8.91 -16.52
C GLY A 293 -1.31 -7.46 -16.72
N GLU A 294 -2.60 -7.31 -17.03
CA GLU A 294 -3.23 -5.98 -17.07
C GLU A 294 -3.25 -5.35 -15.66
N SER A 295 -3.27 -4.02 -15.60
CA SER A 295 -3.40 -3.32 -14.33
C SER A 295 -4.86 -3.40 -13.85
N VAL A 296 -5.06 -3.95 -12.65
CA VAL A 296 -6.37 -4.20 -12.06
C VAL A 296 -6.53 -3.53 -10.71
N ASN A 297 -7.78 -3.19 -10.39
CA ASN A 297 -8.18 -2.65 -9.11
C ASN A 297 -8.08 -3.71 -8.01
N VAL A 298 -7.39 -3.40 -6.91
CA VAL A 298 -7.37 -4.22 -5.69
C VAL A 298 -7.71 -3.37 -4.47
N LEU A 299 -8.37 -3.97 -3.48
CA LEU A 299 -8.62 -3.37 -2.17
C LEU A 299 -7.34 -3.33 -1.33
N LEU A 300 -7.00 -2.20 -0.73
CA LEU A 300 -5.99 -2.10 0.34
C LEU A 300 -6.66 -2.39 1.68
N ASP A 301 -6.25 -3.46 2.34
CA ASP A 301 -6.94 -3.98 3.51
C ASP A 301 -5.99 -4.16 4.71
N THR A 302 -6.08 -3.28 5.71
CA THR A 302 -5.37 -3.51 6.99
C THR A 302 -6.02 -4.59 7.84
N GLY A 303 -7.26 -4.99 7.57
CA GLY A 303 -7.97 -6.06 8.27
C GLY A 303 -7.46 -7.47 7.96
N SER A 304 -6.69 -7.66 6.87
CA SER A 304 -6.17 -8.95 6.42
C SER A 304 -4.68 -8.93 6.07
N PHE A 305 -4.11 -10.12 5.79
CA PHE A 305 -2.71 -10.28 5.40
C PHE A 305 -2.53 -11.17 4.14
N GLY A 306 -1.79 -10.65 3.16
CA GLY A 306 -1.47 -11.29 1.88
C GLY A 306 -2.34 -10.86 0.70
N LEU A 307 -1.89 -11.14 -0.53
CA LEU A 307 -2.63 -10.82 -1.75
C LEU A 307 -3.46 -12.01 -2.22
N VAL A 308 -4.79 -11.85 -2.21
CA VAL A 308 -5.77 -12.77 -2.81
C VAL A 308 -6.28 -12.17 -4.12
N ILE A 309 -6.14 -12.87 -5.24
CA ILE A 309 -6.37 -12.31 -6.59
C ILE A 309 -7.21 -13.22 -7.49
N ASN A 310 -8.02 -12.62 -8.37
CA ASN A 310 -8.73 -13.27 -9.46
C ASN A 310 -7.76 -14.06 -10.37
N PRO A 311 -7.99 -15.35 -10.66
CA PRO A 311 -7.16 -16.14 -11.59
C PRO A 311 -7.17 -15.62 -13.03
N GLN A 312 -8.17 -14.82 -13.42
CA GLN A 312 -8.38 -14.38 -14.80
C GLN A 312 -7.54 -13.16 -15.19
N VAL A 313 -6.92 -12.46 -14.23
CA VAL A 313 -6.24 -11.17 -14.46
C VAL A 313 -4.71 -11.23 -14.33
N ILE A 314 -4.16 -12.34 -13.85
CA ILE A 314 -2.72 -12.53 -13.69
C ILE A 314 -2.03 -12.78 -15.04
N GLY A 315 -0.79 -12.34 -15.18
CA GLY A 315 0.06 -12.74 -16.31
C GLY A 315 0.36 -14.24 -16.25
N LEU A 316 0.12 -14.95 -17.36
CA LEU A 316 0.34 -16.41 -17.46
C LEU A 316 1.75 -16.79 -17.95
N LYS A 317 2.57 -15.80 -18.34
CA LYS A 317 3.94 -16.03 -18.82
C LYS A 317 4.83 -16.40 -17.64
N ASP A 318 5.61 -17.47 -17.77
CA ASP A 318 6.60 -17.92 -16.78
C ASP A 318 6.03 -18.15 -15.35
N LEU A 319 4.71 -18.31 -15.22
CA LEU A 319 3.96 -18.48 -13.95
C LEU A 319 4.41 -19.68 -13.10
N GLY A 320 4.94 -20.72 -13.74
CA GLY A 320 5.38 -21.95 -13.07
C GLY A 320 4.22 -22.85 -12.61
N THR A 321 4.52 -23.75 -11.68
CA THR A 321 3.53 -24.57 -10.95
C THR A 321 3.19 -23.92 -9.61
N PRO A 322 1.99 -24.16 -9.05
CA PRO A 322 1.70 -23.81 -7.65
C PRO A 322 2.79 -24.34 -6.71
N ILE A 323 3.11 -23.57 -5.68
CA ILE A 323 4.06 -23.92 -4.61
C ILE A 323 3.36 -24.38 -3.32
N ASP A 324 2.09 -24.02 -3.15
CA ASP A 324 1.22 -24.41 -2.02
C ASP A 324 -0.25 -24.27 -2.46
N HIS A 325 -1.20 -24.78 -1.65
CA HIS A 325 -2.64 -24.72 -1.91
C HIS A 325 -3.43 -24.64 -0.59
N GLY A 326 -4.56 -23.95 -0.56
CA GLY A 326 -5.39 -23.85 0.65
C GLY A 326 -6.84 -23.39 0.45
N GLU A 327 -7.59 -23.39 1.55
CA GLU A 327 -8.96 -22.85 1.65
C GLU A 327 -8.97 -21.68 2.63
N SER A 328 -9.76 -20.64 2.36
CA SER A 328 -10.01 -19.54 3.29
C SER A 328 -11.40 -18.93 3.08
N CYS A 329 -11.65 -17.82 3.76
CA CYS A 329 -12.87 -17.02 3.67
C CYS A 329 -12.55 -15.55 3.95
N TYR A 330 -13.42 -14.64 3.53
CA TYR A 330 -13.23 -13.19 3.69
C TYR A 330 -14.43 -12.55 4.41
N GLY A 331 -14.19 -11.42 5.08
CA GLY A 331 -15.22 -10.70 5.83
C GLY A 331 -15.84 -11.53 6.96
N ASP A 332 -17.16 -11.73 6.91
CA ASP A 332 -17.93 -12.52 7.88
C ASP A 332 -17.79 -14.05 7.68
N CYS A 333 -16.98 -14.48 6.72
CA CYS A 333 -16.80 -15.88 6.33
C CYS A 333 -18.07 -16.60 5.84
N SER A 334 -19.09 -15.85 5.40
CA SER A 334 -20.26 -16.40 4.69
C SER A 334 -19.90 -17.09 3.37
N THR A 335 -18.78 -16.70 2.75
CA THR A 335 -18.26 -17.26 1.50
C THR A 335 -16.84 -17.77 1.69
N LYS A 336 -16.64 -19.07 1.38
CA LYS A 336 -15.34 -19.73 1.33
C LYS A 336 -14.79 -19.75 -0.09
N TYR A 337 -13.46 -19.81 -0.21
CA TYR A 337 -12.76 -19.95 -1.48
C TYR A 337 -11.49 -20.81 -1.33
N GLU A 338 -11.12 -21.48 -2.40
CA GLU A 338 -9.87 -22.23 -2.53
C GLU A 338 -8.86 -21.39 -3.32
N TYR A 339 -7.56 -21.60 -3.11
CA TYR A 339 -6.51 -20.87 -3.81
C TYR A 339 -5.25 -21.72 -4.02
N ASP A 340 -4.60 -21.48 -5.15
CA ASP A 340 -3.24 -21.94 -5.45
C ASP A 340 -2.25 -20.81 -5.18
N VAL A 341 -1.12 -21.11 -4.53
CA VAL A 341 -0.08 -20.12 -4.25
C VAL A 341 0.98 -20.16 -5.34
N TYR A 342 1.26 -19.01 -5.95
CA TYR A 342 2.32 -18.85 -6.95
C TYR A 342 3.39 -17.86 -6.46
N ASN A 343 4.65 -18.10 -6.82
CA ASN A 343 5.75 -17.19 -6.48
C ASN A 343 6.06 -16.25 -7.65
N ILE A 344 5.35 -15.13 -7.72
CA ILE A 344 5.31 -14.21 -8.87
C ILE A 344 5.49 -12.76 -8.43
N PRO A 345 6.02 -11.88 -9.31
CA PRO A 345 6.17 -10.46 -8.99
C PRO A 345 4.84 -9.71 -9.14
N VAL A 346 4.73 -8.57 -8.47
CA VAL A 346 3.65 -7.59 -8.69
C VAL A 346 4.23 -6.21 -8.99
N SER A 347 3.50 -5.39 -9.74
CA SER A 347 3.89 -4.02 -10.07
C SER A 347 2.90 -3.03 -9.45
N VAL A 348 3.36 -2.15 -8.57
CA VAL A 348 2.52 -1.12 -7.93
C VAL A 348 2.51 0.20 -8.71
N TYR A 349 3.49 0.40 -9.59
CA TYR A 349 3.60 1.49 -10.53
C TYR A 349 4.47 1.06 -11.73
N GLU A 350 4.51 1.83 -12.81
CA GLU A 350 5.41 1.55 -13.95
C GLU A 350 6.87 1.56 -13.48
N GLY A 351 7.57 0.43 -13.64
CA GLY A 351 8.96 0.26 -13.20
C GLY A 351 9.15 0.07 -11.69
N VAL A 352 8.08 -0.11 -10.91
CA VAL A 352 8.14 -0.40 -9.47
C VAL A 352 7.58 -1.79 -9.21
N ASP A 353 8.44 -2.78 -9.45
CA ASP A 353 8.14 -4.21 -9.38
C ASP A 353 8.66 -4.83 -8.08
N SER A 354 7.91 -5.74 -7.48
CA SER A 354 8.39 -6.58 -6.39
C SER A 354 9.32 -7.68 -6.93
N THR A 355 10.23 -8.17 -6.08
CA THR A 355 10.78 -9.51 -6.32
C THR A 355 9.66 -10.56 -6.27
N PRO A 356 9.80 -11.71 -6.97
CA PRO A 356 8.77 -12.76 -6.97
C PRO A 356 8.48 -13.27 -5.56
N THR A 357 7.21 -13.26 -5.20
CA THR A 357 6.70 -13.43 -3.82
C THR A 357 5.42 -14.27 -3.83
N PRO A 358 5.05 -14.95 -2.72
CA PRO A 358 3.79 -15.70 -2.64
C PRO A 358 2.55 -14.82 -2.88
N VAL A 359 1.77 -15.17 -3.90
CA VAL A 359 0.47 -14.58 -4.25
C VAL A 359 -0.57 -15.70 -4.30
N LEU A 360 -1.73 -15.47 -3.68
CA LEU A 360 -2.81 -16.45 -3.56
C LEU A 360 -3.80 -16.24 -4.71
N VAL A 361 -3.73 -17.11 -5.70
CA VAL A 361 -4.57 -17.08 -6.88
C VAL A 361 -5.78 -17.96 -6.63
N VAL A 362 -6.97 -17.34 -6.53
CA VAL A 362 -8.22 -18.05 -6.22
C VAL A 362 -8.54 -19.06 -7.32
N THR A 363 -9.10 -20.22 -6.98
CA THR A 363 -9.51 -21.20 -8.00
C THR A 363 -10.69 -20.66 -8.82
N LEU A 364 -10.74 -21.00 -10.11
CA LEU A 364 -11.72 -20.43 -11.05
C LEU A 364 -13.18 -20.76 -10.68
N ASP A 365 -13.41 -21.88 -10.01
CA ASP A 365 -14.71 -22.34 -9.55
C ASP A 365 -15.18 -21.65 -8.25
N THR A 366 -14.25 -21.23 -7.38
CA THR A 366 -14.61 -20.51 -6.14
C THR A 366 -14.58 -18.98 -6.28
N TRP A 367 -13.81 -18.44 -7.24
CA TRP A 367 -13.75 -16.99 -7.49
C TRP A 367 -15.12 -16.33 -7.71
N PHE A 368 -16.03 -16.98 -8.45
CA PHE A 368 -17.37 -16.43 -8.68
C PHE A 368 -18.19 -16.26 -7.39
N GLY A 369 -17.94 -17.08 -6.36
CA GLY A 369 -18.54 -16.87 -5.04
C GLY A 369 -17.96 -15.63 -4.38
N LEU A 370 -16.63 -15.58 -4.26
CA LEU A 370 -15.91 -14.48 -3.61
C LEU A 370 -16.17 -13.11 -4.27
N SER A 371 -16.23 -13.06 -5.60
CA SER A 371 -16.49 -11.80 -6.33
C SER A 371 -17.89 -11.23 -6.08
N GLN A 372 -18.84 -12.05 -5.61
CA GLN A 372 -20.21 -11.62 -5.29
C GLN A 372 -20.34 -11.06 -3.87
N SER A 373 -19.40 -11.36 -2.97
CA SER A 373 -19.26 -10.72 -1.65
C SER A 373 -18.34 -9.49 -1.66
N ASN A 374 -17.47 -9.38 -2.68
CA ASN A 374 -16.52 -8.28 -2.82
C ASN A 374 -17.15 -7.02 -3.44
N GLY A 375 -16.45 -5.89 -3.30
CA GLY A 375 -16.70 -4.67 -4.07
C GLY A 375 -16.20 -4.79 -5.53
N ASN A 376 -16.15 -3.68 -6.26
CA ASN A 376 -15.76 -3.69 -7.68
C ASN A 376 -14.23 -3.70 -7.86
N TYR A 377 -13.58 -4.74 -7.35
CA TYR A 377 -12.14 -4.99 -7.37
C TYR A 377 -11.83 -6.47 -7.64
N GLU A 378 -10.69 -6.73 -8.27
CA GLU A 378 -10.26 -8.06 -8.74
C GLU A 378 -9.38 -8.79 -7.70
N GLY A 379 -9.08 -8.16 -6.57
CA GLY A 379 -8.32 -8.77 -5.48
C GLY A 379 -8.32 -7.96 -4.19
N ILE A 380 -7.86 -8.60 -3.13
CA ILE A 380 -7.71 -8.05 -1.77
C ILE A 380 -6.24 -8.11 -1.43
N LEU A 381 -5.62 -6.95 -1.21
CA LEU A 381 -4.25 -6.81 -0.76
C LEU A 381 -4.24 -6.54 0.75
N GLY A 382 -4.12 -7.62 1.52
CA GLY A 382 -3.92 -7.59 2.95
C GLY A 382 -2.54 -7.01 3.32
N ILE A 383 -2.55 -5.95 4.13
CA ILE A 383 -1.38 -5.17 4.52
C ILE A 383 -1.20 -5.02 6.05
N GLY A 384 -2.03 -5.65 6.88
CA GLY A 384 -1.86 -5.65 8.34
C GLY A 384 -0.95 -6.78 8.81
N PRO A 385 0.28 -6.52 9.33
CA PRO A 385 1.21 -7.58 9.74
C PRO A 385 0.69 -8.47 10.89
N ASN A 386 -0.16 -7.91 11.76
CA ASN A 386 -0.81 -8.61 12.88
C ASN A 386 -2.30 -8.92 12.58
N ALA A 387 -2.69 -8.91 11.30
CA ALA A 387 -4.01 -9.34 10.85
C ALA A 387 -4.11 -10.87 10.76
N TYR A 388 -5.34 -11.38 10.65
CA TYR A 388 -5.55 -12.74 10.17
C TYR A 388 -5.65 -12.75 8.63
N GLY A 389 -5.16 -13.79 8.01
CA GLY A 389 -5.30 -13.99 6.57
C GLY A 389 -4.75 -15.33 6.13
N PRO A 390 -5.09 -15.79 4.91
CA PRO A 390 -4.47 -16.97 4.33
C PRO A 390 -3.03 -16.74 3.86
N GLY A 391 -2.61 -15.48 3.71
CA GLY A 391 -1.25 -15.13 3.34
C GLY A 391 -0.23 -15.30 4.47
N ARG A 392 1.01 -15.59 4.11
CA ARG A 392 2.18 -15.61 5.01
C ARG A 392 3.15 -14.44 4.77
N THR A 393 2.88 -13.64 3.75
CA THR A 393 3.65 -12.49 3.28
C THR A 393 2.70 -11.56 2.54
N THR A 394 2.95 -10.24 2.56
CA THR A 394 2.32 -9.31 1.61
C THR A 394 3.34 -8.89 0.54
N PRO A 395 2.96 -8.80 -0.75
CA PRO A 395 3.92 -8.51 -1.82
C PRO A 395 4.58 -7.12 -1.71
N LEU A 396 4.00 -6.20 -0.92
CA LEU A 396 4.60 -4.90 -0.65
C LEU A 396 5.93 -5.00 0.12
N TRP A 397 6.13 -6.05 0.93
CA TRP A 397 7.40 -6.31 1.63
C TRP A 397 8.54 -6.69 0.66
N ALA A 398 8.20 -7.12 -0.56
CA ALA A 398 9.15 -7.55 -1.58
C ALA A 398 9.49 -6.43 -2.59
N LEU A 399 9.04 -5.19 -2.33
CA LEU A 399 9.38 -4.01 -3.13
C LEU A 399 10.81 -3.50 -2.86
N PRO A 400 11.46 -2.86 -3.85
CA PRO A 400 12.84 -2.37 -3.73
C PRO A 400 12.98 -1.10 -2.88
N GLY A 401 14.22 -0.82 -2.47
CA GLY A 401 14.60 0.37 -1.72
C GLY A 401 14.00 0.39 -0.31
N LEU A 402 13.33 1.48 0.04
CA LEU A 402 12.60 1.65 1.31
C LEU A 402 11.10 1.44 1.16
N LEU A 403 10.58 1.13 -0.03
CA LEU A 403 9.14 0.97 -0.27
C LEU A 403 8.52 -0.18 0.53
N SER A 404 9.35 -1.14 0.96
CA SER A 404 8.99 -2.27 1.81
C SER A 404 8.87 -1.94 3.30
N GLN A 405 9.10 -0.69 3.74
CA GLN A 405 8.98 -0.30 5.15
C GLN A 405 7.54 -0.16 5.65
N GLY A 406 6.63 0.25 4.79
CA GLY A 406 5.27 0.55 5.22
C GLY A 406 4.47 1.33 4.21
N ILE A 407 3.25 1.69 4.62
CA ILE A 407 2.30 2.42 3.80
C ILE A 407 1.51 3.43 4.63
N LEU A 408 1.54 4.70 4.21
CA LEU A 408 0.66 5.74 4.71
C LEU A 408 -0.60 5.82 3.86
N MET A 409 -1.77 5.70 4.46
CA MET A 409 -3.04 5.96 3.80
C MET A 409 -3.54 7.37 4.13
N ASP A 410 -3.70 8.21 3.11
CA ASP A 410 -4.25 9.57 3.23
C ASP A 410 -5.52 9.68 2.38
N TYR A 411 -6.64 9.31 2.98
CA TYR A 411 -7.93 9.42 2.32
C TYR A 411 -8.22 10.87 1.92
N ARG A 412 -7.79 11.89 2.68
CA ARG A 412 -8.10 13.31 2.39
C ARG A 412 -7.50 13.76 1.05
N ARG A 413 -6.42 13.13 0.61
CA ARG A 413 -5.78 13.36 -0.69
C ARG A 413 -6.00 12.24 -1.71
N ASN A 414 -6.85 11.25 -1.41
CA ASN A 414 -7.12 10.08 -2.27
C ASN A 414 -5.83 9.35 -2.70
N ARG A 415 -4.91 9.13 -1.76
CA ARG A 415 -3.62 8.48 -2.05
C ARG A 415 -3.16 7.56 -0.92
N ALA A 416 -2.29 6.64 -1.27
CA ALA A 416 -1.38 6.02 -0.33
C ALA A 416 0.07 6.39 -0.67
N ILE A 417 1.00 6.24 0.29
CA ILE A 417 2.43 6.50 0.11
C ILE A 417 3.18 5.31 0.68
N LEU A 418 3.83 4.54 -0.18
CA LEU A 418 4.78 3.49 0.20
C LEU A 418 6.11 4.12 0.60
N GLY A 419 6.80 3.53 1.58
CA GLY A 419 8.08 4.01 2.10
C GLY A 419 8.07 4.15 3.63
N PRO A 420 9.06 4.85 4.21
CA PRO A 420 9.02 5.29 5.62
C PRO A 420 7.77 6.09 5.94
N ASN A 421 7.39 6.25 7.21
CA ASN A 421 6.34 7.23 7.55
C ASN A 421 6.81 8.64 7.14
N PRO A 422 6.13 9.35 6.21
CA PRO A 422 6.60 10.65 5.75
C PRO A 422 6.13 11.82 6.63
N TYR A 423 5.26 11.58 7.62
CA TYR A 423 4.80 12.61 8.55
C TYR A 423 5.23 12.29 9.98
N ALA A 424 5.15 13.30 10.85
CA ALA A 424 5.29 13.07 12.28
C ALA A 424 4.08 12.31 12.83
N ALA A 425 4.35 11.17 13.47
CA ALA A 425 3.39 10.48 14.31
C ALA A 425 2.93 11.40 15.45
N ARG A 426 1.63 11.39 15.75
CA ARG A 426 1.05 11.99 16.96
C ARG A 426 0.90 10.96 18.06
N VAL A 427 0.50 9.75 17.67
CA VAL A 427 0.43 8.55 18.51
C VAL A 427 0.85 7.37 17.64
N THR A 428 1.69 6.51 18.18
CA THR A 428 1.96 5.17 17.63
C THR A 428 1.18 4.16 18.48
N LEU A 429 0.65 3.13 17.83
CA LEU A 429 -0.02 2.00 18.44
C LEU A 429 0.72 0.72 18.06
N ASP A 430 0.90 -0.19 19.01
CA ASP A 430 1.83 -1.33 18.88
C ASP A 430 1.36 -2.42 17.91
N GLY A 431 0.10 -2.39 17.45
CA GLY A 431 -0.44 -3.39 16.54
C GLY A 431 -1.13 -2.82 15.30
N SER A 432 -1.02 -3.54 14.19
CA SER A 432 -1.68 -3.26 12.91
C SER A 432 -2.37 -4.53 12.39
N PRO A 433 -3.72 -4.61 12.39
CA PRO A 433 -4.70 -3.58 12.75
C PRO A 433 -5.13 -3.58 14.23
N ARG A 434 -4.79 -4.65 14.98
CA ARG A 434 -5.36 -5.00 16.30
C ARG A 434 -4.74 -4.22 17.46
N ASN A 435 -5.56 -3.56 18.27
CA ASN A 435 -5.12 -2.82 19.47
C ASN A 435 -6.20 -2.86 20.57
N ASP A 436 -5.80 -2.94 21.84
CA ASP A 436 -6.71 -2.68 22.96
C ASP A 436 -6.93 -1.17 23.09
N LEU A 437 -8.13 -0.70 22.75
CA LEU A 437 -8.48 0.73 22.77
C LEU A 437 -9.67 0.99 23.70
N PHE A 438 -9.69 2.17 24.33
CA PHE A 438 -10.85 2.60 25.11
C PHE A 438 -11.87 3.30 24.23
N ILE A 439 -13.07 2.72 24.12
CA ILE A 439 -14.14 3.23 23.25
C ILE A 439 -15.33 3.67 24.10
N LYS A 440 -15.88 4.83 23.76
CA LYS A 440 -17.14 5.34 24.32
C LYS A 440 -18.13 5.70 23.21
N VAL A 441 -19.33 5.12 23.27
CA VAL A 441 -20.42 5.37 22.32
C VAL A 441 -21.54 6.14 23.00
N GLY A 442 -21.65 7.44 22.70
CA GLY A 442 -22.65 8.34 23.29
C GLY A 442 -22.48 8.49 24.80
N ASP A 443 -23.58 8.34 25.53
CA ASP A 443 -23.62 8.40 26.99
C ASP A 443 -23.46 7.03 27.69
N ASN A 444 -23.25 5.95 26.91
CA ASN A 444 -23.03 4.62 27.45
C ASN A 444 -21.70 4.51 28.24
N GLU A 445 -21.59 3.45 29.04
CA GLU A 445 -20.34 3.10 29.70
C GLU A 445 -19.29 2.68 28.67
N GLY A 446 -18.13 3.35 28.69
CA GLY A 446 -17.02 3.03 27.79
C GLY A 446 -16.18 1.86 28.32
N GLN A 447 -15.62 1.08 27.40
CA GLN A 447 -14.89 -0.16 27.70
C GLN A 447 -13.53 -0.13 27.00
N VAL A 448 -12.53 -0.81 27.59
CA VAL A 448 -11.31 -1.19 26.86
C VAL A 448 -11.62 -2.51 26.16
N ILE A 449 -11.37 -2.57 24.86
CA ILE A 449 -11.76 -3.71 24.01
C ILE A 449 -10.81 -3.80 22.81
N GLU A 450 -10.57 -5.03 22.33
CA GLU A 450 -9.81 -5.24 21.10
C GLU A 450 -10.49 -4.49 19.96
N THR A 451 -9.70 -3.72 19.22
CA THR A 451 -10.16 -2.83 18.17
C THR A 451 -9.26 -2.96 16.94
N LEU A 452 -9.87 -3.24 15.79
CA LEU A 452 -9.21 -3.28 14.50
C LEU A 452 -9.41 -1.94 13.78
N LEU A 453 -8.31 -1.25 13.44
CA LEU A 453 -8.35 -0.14 12.48
C LEU A 453 -8.21 -0.72 11.07
N ASP A 454 -9.36 -1.04 10.49
CA ASP A 454 -9.51 -1.87 9.30
C ASP A 454 -10.03 -1.04 8.11
N THR A 455 -9.29 -0.98 7.01
CA THR A 455 -9.72 -0.31 5.77
C THR A 455 -10.63 -1.14 4.87
N GLY A 456 -10.58 -2.47 4.94
CA GLY A 456 -11.59 -3.36 4.33
C GLY A 456 -12.91 -3.33 5.10
N GLY A 457 -12.86 -2.99 6.40
CA GLY A 457 -13.96 -2.97 7.37
C GLY A 457 -15.11 -1.97 7.16
N LEU A 458 -15.28 -1.43 5.95
CA LEU A 458 -16.43 -0.63 5.53
C LEU A 458 -16.77 0.56 6.45
N VAL A 459 -17.95 0.54 7.08
CA VAL A 459 -18.45 1.57 8.03
C VAL A 459 -18.21 1.22 9.50
N GLY A 460 -17.62 0.06 9.76
CA GLY A 460 -17.36 -0.47 11.09
C GLY A 460 -18.47 -1.37 11.65
N VAL A 461 -18.09 -2.19 12.63
CA VAL A 461 -18.97 -3.04 13.45
C VAL A 461 -18.59 -2.83 14.91
N ILE A 462 -19.58 -2.64 15.78
CA ILE A 462 -19.38 -2.59 17.24
C ILE A 462 -20.22 -3.67 17.94
N PRO A 463 -19.76 -4.21 19.07
CA PRO A 463 -20.54 -5.14 19.87
C PRO A 463 -21.65 -4.41 20.63
N SER A 464 -22.78 -5.08 20.86
CA SER A 464 -23.93 -4.48 21.56
C SER A 464 -23.63 -4.10 23.02
N SER A 465 -22.58 -4.69 23.61
CA SER A 465 -22.03 -4.33 24.93
C SER A 465 -21.65 -2.85 25.04
N LEU A 466 -21.16 -2.22 23.96
CA LEU A 466 -20.81 -0.79 23.92
C LEU A 466 -22.02 0.15 23.79
N VAL A 467 -23.20 -0.39 23.47
CA VAL A 467 -24.45 0.37 23.29
C VAL A 467 -25.57 -0.07 24.25
N GLY A 468 -25.19 -0.73 25.35
CA GLY A 468 -26.14 -1.13 26.40
C GLY A 468 -27.16 -2.18 25.95
N GLY A 469 -26.80 -3.05 25.00
CA GLY A 469 -27.67 -4.08 24.43
C GLY A 469 -28.68 -3.55 23.39
N ALA A 470 -28.49 -2.33 22.88
CA ALA A 470 -29.26 -1.84 21.74
C ALA A 470 -28.77 -2.47 20.43
N SER A 471 -29.67 -2.73 19.48
CA SER A 471 -29.33 -3.34 18.18
C SER A 471 -28.94 -2.33 17.08
N SER A 472 -28.64 -1.08 17.44
CA SER A 472 -28.24 -0.02 16.51
C SER A 472 -27.69 1.20 17.26
N VAL A 473 -26.84 1.99 16.60
CA VAL A 473 -26.40 3.30 17.12
C VAL A 473 -27.30 4.41 16.55
N PRO A 474 -27.92 5.27 17.39
CA PRO A 474 -28.71 6.40 16.89
C PRO A 474 -27.87 7.42 16.12
N ASP A 475 -28.49 8.12 15.17
CA ASP A 475 -27.90 9.25 14.45
C ASP A 475 -27.43 10.38 15.39
N GLY A 476 -26.26 10.97 15.08
CA GLY A 476 -25.66 12.05 15.83
C GLY A 476 -24.92 11.63 17.11
N THR A 477 -24.93 10.34 17.46
CA THR A 477 -24.19 9.77 18.58
C THR A 477 -22.69 10.01 18.40
N LEU A 478 -22.03 10.53 19.44
CA LEU A 478 -20.58 10.72 19.43
C LEU A 478 -19.89 9.40 19.78
N ILE A 479 -19.06 8.89 18.88
CA ILE A 479 -18.14 7.79 19.15
C ILE A 479 -16.76 8.41 19.35
N SER A 480 -16.14 8.11 20.49
CA SER A 480 -14.80 8.60 20.85
C SER A 480 -13.90 7.42 21.20
N VAL A 481 -12.69 7.43 20.66
CA VAL A 481 -11.72 6.33 20.75
C VAL A 481 -10.43 6.88 21.32
N TYR A 482 -9.90 6.21 22.35
CA TYR A 482 -8.72 6.61 23.11
C TYR A 482 -7.74 5.44 23.21
N THR A 483 -6.49 5.74 23.60
CA THR A 483 -5.57 4.76 24.18
C THR A 483 -6.22 4.02 25.36
N ALA A 484 -5.78 2.79 25.67
CA ALA A 484 -6.36 1.94 26.73
C ALA A 484 -6.41 2.63 28.11
N ASP A 485 -5.40 3.45 28.41
CA ASP A 485 -5.28 4.28 29.63
C ASP A 485 -6.34 5.41 29.72
N ARG A 486 -7.06 5.68 28.63
CA ARG A 486 -8.08 6.73 28.45
C ARG A 486 -7.54 8.16 28.45
N GLU A 487 -6.22 8.34 28.44
CA GLU A 487 -5.59 9.67 28.53
C GLU A 487 -5.53 10.37 27.16
N THR A 488 -5.22 9.63 26.10
CA THR A 488 -5.01 10.20 24.75
C THR A 488 -6.17 9.90 23.82
N LEU A 489 -6.90 10.94 23.40
CA LEU A 489 -7.90 10.81 22.34
C LEU A 489 -7.20 10.49 21.01
N LEU A 490 -7.57 9.36 20.40
CA LEU A 490 -7.11 8.96 19.08
C LEU A 490 -7.96 9.64 18.01
N PHE A 491 -9.27 9.44 18.02
CA PHE A 491 -10.19 10.11 17.10
C PHE A 491 -11.62 10.11 17.66
N SER A 492 -12.50 10.94 17.07
CA SER A 492 -13.92 10.94 17.43
C SER A 492 -14.79 11.41 16.28
N TYR A 493 -15.89 10.72 16.02
CA TYR A 493 -16.84 11.07 14.97
C TYR A 493 -18.28 11.00 15.46
N ARG A 494 -19.21 11.57 14.70
CA ARG A 494 -20.65 11.41 14.94
C ARG A 494 -21.27 10.54 13.87
N THR A 495 -22.08 9.57 14.29
CA THR A 495 -22.88 8.72 13.41
C THR A 495 -23.86 9.57 12.58
N ARG A 496 -24.14 9.15 11.35
CA ARG A 496 -25.05 9.88 10.45
C ARG A 496 -25.56 9.01 9.31
N GLY A 497 -26.84 8.63 9.37
CA GLY A 497 -27.48 7.75 8.41
C GLY A 497 -26.66 6.47 8.26
N ASN A 498 -26.29 6.15 7.04
CA ASN A 498 -25.52 4.94 6.72
C ASN A 498 -24.05 5.05 7.16
N ASN A 499 -23.53 6.24 7.51
CA ASN A 499 -22.19 6.41 8.11
C ASN A 499 -22.29 6.20 9.63
N THR A 500 -22.61 4.97 9.99
CA THR A 500 -22.90 4.50 11.35
C THR A 500 -22.45 3.04 11.40
N PRO A 501 -21.67 2.61 12.40
CA PRO A 501 -21.24 1.23 12.47
C PRO A 501 -22.43 0.32 12.74
N GLU A 502 -22.39 -0.89 12.19
CA GLU A 502 -23.36 -1.92 12.49
C GLU A 502 -23.19 -2.39 13.94
N VAL A 503 -24.28 -2.85 14.55
CA VAL A 503 -24.21 -3.44 15.90
C VAL A 503 -24.44 -4.94 15.78
N ASN A 504 -23.52 -5.72 16.32
CA ASN A 504 -23.60 -7.18 16.32
C ASN A 504 -23.54 -7.71 17.77
N ASP A 505 -24.43 -8.64 18.11
CA ASP A 505 -24.47 -9.27 19.44
C ASP A 505 -23.40 -10.38 19.61
N ASP A 506 -22.92 -10.96 18.50
CA ASP A 506 -21.97 -12.08 18.48
C ASP A 506 -20.50 -11.62 18.37
N PHE A 507 -20.24 -10.32 18.26
CA PHE A 507 -18.88 -9.77 18.19
C PHE A 507 -18.32 -9.52 19.60
N GLU A 508 -17.05 -9.88 19.82
CA GLU A 508 -16.32 -9.60 21.06
C GLU A 508 -15.27 -8.48 20.90
N PHE A 509 -15.09 -7.96 19.68
CA PHE A 509 -14.14 -6.91 19.31
C PHE A 509 -14.84 -5.80 18.51
N VAL A 510 -14.17 -4.66 18.34
CA VAL A 510 -14.61 -3.55 17.48
C VAL A 510 -13.83 -3.54 16.17
N LEU A 511 -14.53 -3.24 15.08
CA LEU A 511 -13.95 -3.03 13.76
C LEU A 511 -14.32 -1.60 13.33
N MET A 512 -13.34 -0.72 13.14
CA MET A 512 -13.58 0.73 13.00
C MET A 512 -13.89 1.20 11.58
N GLY A 513 -13.59 0.38 10.57
CA GLY A 513 -13.79 0.73 9.17
C GLY A 513 -13.05 2.00 8.73
N SER A 514 -13.62 2.67 7.74
CA SER A 514 -13.12 3.90 7.12
C SER A 514 -13.14 5.17 8.01
N ALA A 515 -13.73 5.13 9.21
CA ALA A 515 -13.92 6.29 10.07
C ALA A 515 -12.62 6.94 10.60
N PRO A 516 -11.61 6.20 11.12
CA PRO A 516 -10.30 6.76 11.47
C PRO A 516 -9.56 7.34 10.25
N PHE A 517 -9.45 6.58 9.16
CA PHE A 517 -8.70 6.97 7.94
C PHE A 517 -9.28 8.21 7.25
N SER A 518 -10.61 8.43 7.37
CA SER A 518 -11.26 9.64 6.88
C SER A 518 -10.90 10.92 7.66
N GLN A 519 -10.42 10.80 8.90
CA GLN A 519 -10.07 11.94 9.75
C GLN A 519 -8.59 12.33 9.62
N MET A 520 -7.69 11.35 9.54
CA MET A 520 -6.24 11.57 9.59
C MET A 520 -5.47 10.53 8.77
N PRO A 521 -4.27 10.88 8.25
CA PRO A 521 -3.38 9.89 7.67
C PRO A 521 -2.89 8.88 8.71
N ILE A 522 -2.97 7.60 8.38
CA ILE A 522 -2.51 6.50 9.22
C ILE A 522 -1.44 5.73 8.46
N TYR A 523 -0.31 5.53 9.10
CA TYR A 523 0.80 4.73 8.59
C TYR A 523 0.73 3.34 9.22
N THR A 524 0.89 2.31 8.41
CA THR A 524 1.18 0.94 8.87
C THR A 524 2.64 0.65 8.58
N ASP A 525 3.40 0.35 9.63
CA ASP A 525 4.75 -0.18 9.50
C ASP A 525 4.70 -1.68 9.20
N PHE A 526 5.52 -2.13 8.27
CA PHE A 526 5.53 -3.50 7.79
C PHE A 526 6.46 -4.43 8.58
N TYR A 527 7.43 -3.88 9.32
CA TYR A 527 8.43 -4.68 10.05
C TYR A 527 8.10 -4.78 11.54
N THR A 528 7.75 -3.66 12.16
CA THR A 528 7.37 -3.59 13.58
C THR A 528 5.92 -4.02 13.81
N GLY A 529 5.08 -3.90 12.78
CA GLY A 529 3.63 -4.09 12.90
C GLY A 529 2.90 -2.94 13.57
N GLU A 530 3.57 -1.81 13.83
CA GLU A 530 2.97 -0.61 14.44
C GLU A 530 2.02 0.15 13.50
N MET A 531 1.10 0.92 14.08
CA MET A 531 0.34 1.95 13.37
C MET A 531 0.59 3.35 13.93
N ALA A 532 1.07 4.27 13.10
CA ALA A 532 1.20 5.69 13.46
C ALA A 532 0.02 6.53 12.96
N LEU A 533 -0.70 7.15 13.90
CA LEU A 533 -1.74 8.14 13.65
C LEU A 533 -1.07 9.51 13.54
N ASN A 534 -1.02 10.09 12.34
CA ASN A 534 -0.20 11.28 12.05
C ASN A 534 -0.91 12.63 12.27
N TYR A 535 -0.15 13.72 12.40
CA TYR A 535 -0.70 15.09 12.41
C TYR A 535 -1.35 15.49 11.05
N THR A 536 -2.23 16.51 11.05
CA THR A 536 -3.23 16.77 9.97
C THR A 536 -3.46 18.22 9.58
#